data_AF-A0A956CEK2-F1
#
_entry.id   AF-A0A956CEK2-F1
#
_cell.length_a   1.000
_cell.length_b   1.000
_cell.length_c   1.000
_cell.angle_alpha   90.00
_cell.angle_beta   90.00
_cell.angle_gamma   90.00
#
_symmetry.space_group_name_H-M   'P 1'
#
loop_
_entity.id
_entity.type
_entity.pdbx_description
1 polymer ?
#
loop_
_entity_poly.entity_id
_entity_poly.type
_entity_poly.pdbx_seq_one_letter_code
_entity_poly.pdbx_strand_id
1 'polypeptide(L)'
;MDLEELKRGDVIRVVAQGITVLGEWSRYAGVEALELRPADASAKPLRVYFYRGPQTRAYYDANGRSPYEGGWRKPVKDAPITSHFNPKRMHPILHKIVAHTGTDFGAAAGTPVGASTYGTISFIGPAGPSGNLVKIQHAGGIETGYAHLSRFAEGLKVGDHVTRLQTIGYVGSTGRSTGPHLHFTAKRDGKFFDAETLNLDGMRVLPPSQRDDFAKVKAKYDALLDSIPAPQPLAAPPTEPASATTESAPPDEGPDEPDEPEPAAAPETPRAAAPEPTPAAPAPQNGNPIYLTDKDLQKLQSTSDDGEVAP
;
A
#
# COMPACT_ATOMS: atom_id res chain seq x y z
N MET A 1 4.22 7.90 0.48
CA MET A 1 5.62 8.12 0.13
C MET A 1 6.08 6.86 -0.52
N ASP A 2 6.41 6.96 -1.81
CA ASP A 2 7.05 5.88 -2.55
C ASP A 2 8.55 5.89 -2.24
N LEU A 3 9.22 4.72 -2.22
CA LEU A 3 10.68 4.62 -2.05
C LEU A 3 11.45 5.38 -3.13
N GLU A 4 10.82 5.66 -4.27
CA GLU A 4 11.38 6.43 -5.38
C GLU A 4 11.53 7.93 -5.03
N GLU A 5 10.89 8.39 -3.96
CA GLU A 5 10.97 9.77 -3.44
C GLU A 5 12.11 9.97 -2.43
N LEU A 6 12.86 8.90 -2.09
CA LEU A 6 14.02 8.99 -1.19
C LEU A 6 15.12 9.87 -1.79
N LYS A 7 15.65 10.76 -0.95
CA LYS A 7 16.74 11.67 -1.33
C LYS A 7 18.07 11.14 -0.83
N ARG A 8 19.14 11.52 -1.54
CA ARG A 8 20.50 11.28 -1.07
C ARG A 8 20.69 11.95 0.30
N GLY A 9 21.11 11.17 1.29
CA GLY A 9 21.27 11.62 2.68
C GLY A 9 20.13 11.19 3.61
N ASP A 10 19.03 10.64 3.08
CA ASP A 10 18.02 9.99 3.90
C ASP A 10 18.63 8.71 4.53
N VAL A 11 18.34 8.48 5.81
CA VAL A 11 18.81 7.32 6.56
C VAL A 11 17.63 6.42 6.88
N ILE A 12 17.74 5.15 6.53
CA ILE A 12 16.77 4.12 6.88
C ILE A 12 17.39 3.18 7.90
N ARG A 13 16.69 2.96 9.00
CA ARG A 13 16.98 1.89 9.97
C ARG A 13 15.88 0.84 9.88
N VAL A 14 16.27 -0.43 9.86
CA VAL A 14 15.34 -1.54 9.68
C VAL A 14 15.61 -2.58 10.74
N VAL A 15 14.56 -2.99 11.46
CA VAL A 15 14.56 -4.20 12.26
C VAL A 15 13.88 -5.27 11.43
N ALA A 16 14.62 -6.28 11.00
CA ALA A 16 14.09 -7.42 10.26
C ALA A 16 14.09 -8.68 11.12
N GLN A 17 13.43 -9.75 10.66
CA GLN A 17 13.51 -11.09 11.23
C GLN A 17 14.32 -11.97 10.29
N GLY A 18 15.35 -12.65 10.78
CA GLY A 18 16.10 -13.66 10.05
C GLY A 18 15.63 -15.09 10.33
N ILE A 19 15.96 -15.99 9.42
CA ILE A 19 15.81 -17.44 9.57
C ILE A 19 17.20 -18.06 9.47
N THR A 20 17.54 -18.87 10.46
CA THR A 20 18.71 -19.75 10.50
C THR A 20 18.28 -21.22 10.37
N VAL A 21 19.05 -22.01 9.64
CA VAL A 21 18.87 -23.46 9.47
C VAL A 21 20.16 -24.14 9.89
N LEU A 22 20.08 -25.01 10.89
CA LEU A 22 21.26 -25.70 11.47
C LEU A 22 22.36 -24.75 11.98
N GLY A 23 21.97 -23.55 12.43
CA GLY A 23 22.90 -22.51 12.90
C GLY A 23 23.51 -21.66 11.79
N GLU A 24 23.24 -21.96 10.52
CA GLU A 24 23.65 -21.13 9.39
C GLU A 24 22.51 -20.20 8.96
N TRP A 25 22.87 -18.97 8.63
CA TRP A 25 21.92 -18.00 8.12
C TRP A 25 21.30 -18.49 6.80
N SER A 26 20.00 -18.30 6.63
CA SER A 26 19.27 -18.71 5.42
C SER A 26 18.62 -17.56 4.66
N ARG A 27 17.72 -16.80 5.29
CA ARG A 27 17.00 -15.67 4.65
C ARG A 27 16.31 -14.76 5.66
N TYR A 28 15.94 -13.54 5.25
CA TYR A 28 14.97 -12.75 6.01
C TYR A 28 13.55 -13.32 5.88
N ALA A 29 12.81 -13.30 6.99
CA ALA A 29 11.39 -13.65 7.08
C ALA A 29 10.48 -12.44 6.88
N GLY A 30 10.93 -11.24 7.25
CA GLY A 30 10.15 -10.01 7.11
C GLY A 30 10.72 -8.83 7.89
N VAL A 31 10.17 -7.65 7.65
CA VAL A 31 10.50 -6.42 8.39
C VAL A 31 9.56 -6.32 9.59
N GLU A 32 10.12 -6.09 10.77
CA GLU A 32 9.39 -5.94 12.02
C GLU A 32 9.20 -4.46 12.41
N ALA A 33 10.17 -3.59 12.09
CA ALA A 33 10.04 -2.15 12.23
C ALA A 33 10.97 -1.40 11.27
N LEU A 34 10.62 -0.16 10.94
CA LEU A 34 11.45 0.71 10.11
C LEU A 34 11.38 2.14 10.62
N GLU A 35 12.53 2.82 10.64
CA GLU A 35 12.65 4.26 10.81
C GLU A 35 13.24 4.87 9.53
N LEU A 36 12.57 5.88 8.98
CA LEU A 36 13.11 6.76 7.95
C LEU A 36 13.42 8.12 8.58
N ARG A 37 14.68 8.53 8.54
CA ARG A 37 15.12 9.87 8.91
C ARG A 37 15.43 10.63 7.63
N PRO A 38 14.63 11.63 7.26
CA PRO A 38 14.94 12.47 6.11
C PRO A 38 16.28 13.19 6.30
N ALA A 39 16.95 13.50 5.18
CA ALA A 39 18.20 14.27 5.15
C ALA A 39 18.03 15.68 5.75
N ASP A 40 16.82 16.23 5.66
CA ASP A 40 16.46 17.45 6.39
C ASP A 40 16.32 17.13 7.88
N ALA A 41 17.30 17.57 8.66
CA ALA A 41 17.33 17.41 10.12
C ALA A 41 16.12 18.05 10.84
N SER A 42 15.39 18.95 10.17
CA SER A 42 14.18 19.59 10.70
C SER A 42 12.94 18.70 10.57
N ALA A 43 12.97 17.71 9.68
CA ALA A 43 11.87 16.78 9.46
C ALA A 43 11.83 15.71 10.55
N LYS A 44 10.63 15.38 11.03
CA LYS A 44 10.45 14.34 12.05
C LYS A 44 10.73 12.96 11.42
N PRO A 45 11.44 12.06 12.13
CA PRO A 45 11.62 10.70 11.67
C PRO A 45 10.28 9.98 11.59
N LEU A 46 10.09 9.22 10.51
CA LEU A 46 8.92 8.38 10.30
C LEU A 46 9.23 6.98 10.84
N ARG A 47 8.40 6.47 11.75
CA ARG A 47 8.48 5.09 12.24
C ARG A 47 7.23 4.30 11.87
N VAL A 48 7.45 3.07 11.40
CA VAL A 48 6.40 2.08 11.15
C VAL A 48 6.75 0.77 11.84
N TYR A 49 5.73 0.12 12.40
CA TYR A 49 5.87 -1.07 13.24
C TYR A 49 4.96 -2.16 12.74
N PHE A 50 5.50 -3.35 12.51
CA PHE A 50 4.71 -4.53 12.24
C PHE A 50 4.05 -5.02 13.53
N TYR A 51 2.73 -5.12 13.51
CA TYR A 51 1.94 -5.59 14.64
C TYR A 51 1.16 -6.85 14.26
N ARG A 52 1.35 -7.90 15.06
CA ARG A 52 0.59 -9.16 14.99
C ARG A 52 -0.36 -9.22 16.20
N GLY A 53 -1.55 -8.66 16.04
CA GLY A 53 -2.63 -8.76 17.00
C GLY A 53 -3.56 -9.96 16.73
N PRO A 54 -4.53 -10.23 17.62
CA PRO A 54 -5.45 -11.37 17.48
C PRO A 54 -6.28 -11.36 16.17
N GLN A 55 -6.51 -10.17 15.61
CA GLN A 55 -7.32 -9.98 14.39
C GLN A 55 -6.65 -9.03 13.39
N THR A 56 -5.41 -8.60 13.66
CA THR A 56 -4.72 -7.57 12.89
C THR A 56 -3.30 -8.03 12.59
N ARG A 57 -2.92 -7.96 11.32
CA ARG A 57 -1.55 -8.25 10.91
C ARG A 57 -1.11 -7.27 9.85
N ALA A 58 -0.42 -6.21 10.26
CA ALA A 58 -0.04 -5.11 9.36
C ALA A 58 1.01 -4.18 9.97
N TYR A 59 1.48 -3.24 9.15
CA TYR A 59 2.32 -2.13 9.58
C TYR A 59 1.47 -0.94 10.03
N TYR A 60 1.83 -0.37 11.17
CA TYR A 60 1.16 0.79 11.77
C TYR A 60 2.18 1.89 12.10
N ASP A 61 1.76 3.14 12.00
CA ASP A 61 2.51 4.29 12.50
C ASP A 61 2.54 4.34 14.04
N ALA A 62 3.25 5.31 14.59
CA ALA A 62 3.31 5.54 16.05
C ALA A 62 1.95 5.81 16.72
N ASN A 63 0.92 6.18 15.97
CA ASN A 63 -0.45 6.43 16.44
C ASN A 63 -1.37 5.20 16.26
N GLY A 64 -0.84 4.07 15.82
CA GLY A 64 -1.62 2.87 15.53
C GLY A 64 -2.47 3.00 14.26
N ARG A 65 -2.05 3.82 13.30
CA ARG A 65 -2.70 4.05 12.01
C ARG A 65 -1.89 3.39 10.90
N SER A 66 -2.56 2.63 10.06
CA SER A 66 -1.99 1.88 8.95
C SER A 66 -2.63 2.42 7.67
N PRO A 67 -1.85 2.89 6.69
CA PRO A 67 -2.37 3.14 5.35
C PRO A 67 -2.97 1.84 4.82
N TYR A 68 -4.15 1.93 4.25
CA TYR A 68 -4.80 0.83 3.57
C TYR A 68 -4.89 1.18 2.09
N GLU A 69 -3.91 0.74 1.30
CA GLU A 69 -3.91 0.87 -0.16
C GLU A 69 -4.39 -0.44 -0.81
N GLY A 70 -5.49 -0.95 -0.26
CA GLY A 70 -6.14 -2.16 -0.74
C GLY A 70 -7.30 -1.82 -1.66
N GLY A 71 -7.10 -0.98 -2.68
CA GLY A 71 -8.14 -0.58 -3.62
C GLY A 71 -8.98 -1.79 -4.04
N TRP A 72 -10.31 -1.63 -3.97
CA TRP A 72 -11.26 -2.71 -4.22
C TRP A 72 -10.97 -3.37 -5.58
N ARG A 73 -11.15 -4.69 -5.62
CA ARG A 73 -11.12 -5.46 -6.86
C ARG A 73 -12.41 -6.22 -7.00
N LYS A 74 -12.89 -6.26 -8.24
CA LYS A 74 -14.03 -7.10 -8.62
C LYS A 74 -13.75 -8.53 -8.16
N PRO A 75 -14.66 -9.13 -7.38
CA PRO A 75 -14.44 -10.46 -6.79
C PRO A 75 -14.51 -11.59 -7.82
N VAL A 76 -15.10 -11.33 -8.99
CA VAL A 76 -15.06 -12.24 -10.13
C VAL A 76 -14.39 -11.52 -11.28
N LYS A 77 -13.31 -12.11 -11.79
CA LYS A 77 -12.55 -11.55 -12.90
C LYS A 77 -13.42 -11.49 -14.16
N ASP A 78 -13.44 -10.34 -14.83
CA ASP A 78 -14.11 -10.09 -16.11
C ASP A 78 -15.64 -10.35 -16.14
N ALA A 79 -16.27 -10.54 -14.98
CA ALA A 79 -17.72 -10.75 -14.91
C ALA A 79 -18.49 -9.42 -15.10
N PRO A 80 -19.50 -9.39 -15.99
CA PRO A 80 -20.40 -8.24 -16.12
C PRO A 80 -21.29 -8.11 -14.89
N ILE A 81 -21.65 -6.87 -14.57
CA ILE A 81 -22.71 -6.60 -13.59
C ILE A 81 -24.04 -6.86 -14.27
N THR A 82 -24.83 -7.75 -13.67
CA THR A 82 -26.18 -8.11 -14.13
C THR A 82 -27.27 -7.38 -13.35
N SER A 83 -26.98 -7.01 -12.11
CA SER A 83 -27.87 -6.16 -11.29
C SER A 83 -27.06 -5.30 -10.33
N HIS A 84 -27.36 -4.00 -10.29
CA HIS A 84 -26.69 -3.04 -9.40
C HIS A 84 -27.35 -2.99 -8.02
N PHE A 85 -26.62 -2.47 -7.02
CA PHE A 85 -27.19 -2.13 -5.72
C PHE A 85 -28.33 -1.13 -5.90
N ASN A 86 -29.52 -1.48 -5.39
CA ASN A 86 -30.69 -0.61 -5.51
C ASN A 86 -31.63 -0.79 -4.31
N PRO A 87 -31.52 0.09 -3.29
CA PRO A 87 -32.34 0.00 -2.09
C PRO A 87 -33.81 0.33 -2.36
N LYS A 88 -34.13 0.94 -3.51
CA LYS A 88 -35.48 1.34 -3.93
C LYS A 88 -36.01 0.52 -5.11
N ARG A 89 -35.45 -0.66 -5.37
CA ARG A 89 -35.86 -1.50 -6.51
C ARG A 89 -37.34 -1.88 -6.39
N MET A 90 -38.13 -1.46 -7.38
CA MET A 90 -39.55 -1.80 -7.46
C MET A 90 -39.72 -3.20 -8.02
N HIS A 91 -40.48 -4.06 -7.34
CA HIS A 91 -40.83 -5.38 -7.85
C HIS A 91 -41.90 -5.23 -8.96
N PRO A 92 -41.64 -5.66 -10.21
CA PRO A 92 -42.46 -5.33 -11.37
C PRO A 92 -43.90 -5.87 -11.29
N ILE A 93 -44.11 -6.98 -10.57
CA ILE A 93 -45.43 -7.62 -10.46
C ILE A 93 -46.17 -7.20 -9.18
N LEU A 94 -45.43 -6.93 -8.11
CA LEU A 94 -46.02 -6.72 -6.77
C LEU A 94 -46.13 -5.23 -6.42
N HIS A 95 -45.52 -4.35 -7.22
CA HIS A 95 -45.39 -2.91 -6.95
C HIS A 95 -44.93 -2.58 -5.53
N LYS A 96 -44.08 -3.46 -4.97
CA LYS A 96 -43.46 -3.28 -3.65
C LYS A 96 -41.97 -3.01 -3.83
N ILE A 97 -41.42 -2.15 -3.00
CA ILE A 97 -39.98 -1.94 -2.94
C ILE A 97 -39.34 -3.18 -2.29
N VAL A 98 -38.51 -3.88 -3.06
CA VAL A 98 -37.69 -5.00 -2.58
C VAL A 98 -36.24 -4.64 -2.86
N ALA A 99 -35.58 -4.08 -1.84
CA ALA A 99 -34.21 -3.64 -1.91
C ALA A 99 -33.27 -4.74 -2.43
N HIS A 100 -32.44 -4.39 -3.41
CA HIS A 100 -31.29 -5.18 -3.79
C HIS A 100 -30.08 -4.68 -2.99
N THR A 101 -29.64 -5.46 -2.00
CA THR A 101 -28.64 -5.07 -0.99
C THR A 101 -27.20 -5.33 -1.42
N GLY A 102 -26.97 -5.63 -2.69
CA GLY A 102 -25.65 -5.93 -3.24
C GLY A 102 -25.58 -5.68 -4.74
N THR A 103 -24.49 -6.10 -5.35
CA THR A 103 -24.24 -6.07 -6.78
C THR A 103 -24.11 -7.51 -7.28
N ASP A 104 -24.83 -7.86 -8.34
CA ASP A 104 -24.84 -9.21 -8.92
C ASP A 104 -23.89 -9.29 -10.11
N PHE A 105 -22.90 -10.16 -10.02
CA PHE A 105 -21.95 -10.45 -11.10
C PHE A 105 -22.35 -11.74 -11.82
N GLY A 106 -22.70 -11.63 -13.09
CA GLY A 106 -23.06 -12.79 -13.92
C GLY A 106 -21.83 -13.59 -14.32
N ALA A 107 -21.78 -14.87 -13.98
CA ALA A 107 -20.66 -15.75 -14.30
C ALA A 107 -21.11 -17.22 -14.32
N ALA A 108 -20.38 -18.06 -15.06
CA ALA A 108 -20.68 -19.49 -15.12
C ALA A 108 -20.53 -20.16 -13.74
N ALA A 109 -21.33 -21.20 -13.49
CA ALA A 109 -21.17 -22.00 -12.29
C ALA A 109 -19.75 -22.59 -12.24
N GLY A 110 -19.09 -22.49 -11.08
CA GLY A 110 -17.72 -22.93 -10.90
C GLY A 110 -16.66 -21.87 -11.20
N THR A 111 -17.01 -20.66 -11.67
CA THR A 111 -16.03 -19.57 -11.82
C THR A 111 -15.44 -19.21 -10.45
N PRO A 112 -14.10 -19.05 -10.30
CA PRO A 112 -13.48 -18.66 -9.04
C PRO A 112 -13.97 -17.30 -8.55
N VAL A 113 -14.25 -17.22 -7.25
CA VAL A 113 -14.59 -15.99 -6.53
C VAL A 113 -13.43 -15.66 -5.60
N GLY A 114 -12.82 -14.50 -5.79
CA GLY A 114 -11.74 -13.98 -4.98
C GLY A 114 -12.21 -13.02 -3.89
N ALA A 115 -11.50 -13.00 -2.77
CA ALA A 115 -11.65 -11.96 -1.76
C ALA A 115 -11.32 -10.59 -2.37
N SER A 116 -12.18 -9.60 -2.15
CA SER A 116 -12.07 -8.28 -2.77
C SER A 116 -10.84 -7.51 -2.29
N THR A 117 -10.40 -7.80 -1.06
CA THR A 117 -9.23 -7.20 -0.43
C THR A 117 -8.79 -8.05 0.78
N TYR A 118 -7.71 -7.67 1.48
CA TYR A 118 -7.26 -8.36 2.69
C TYR A 118 -8.34 -8.33 3.79
N GLY A 119 -8.50 -9.43 4.51
CA GLY A 119 -9.43 -9.49 5.63
C GLY A 119 -9.38 -10.80 6.39
N THR A 120 -10.35 -10.96 7.28
CA THR A 120 -10.53 -12.18 8.09
C THR A 120 -11.92 -12.74 7.84
N ILE A 121 -12.02 -14.04 7.60
CA ILE A 121 -13.32 -14.70 7.39
C ILE A 121 -14.13 -14.63 8.69
N SER A 122 -15.24 -13.91 8.67
CA SER A 122 -16.17 -13.79 9.79
C SER A 122 -17.28 -14.83 9.73
N PHE A 123 -17.57 -15.37 8.55
CA PHE A 123 -18.56 -16.44 8.35
C PHE A 123 -18.25 -17.26 7.10
N ILE A 124 -18.48 -18.56 7.16
CA ILE A 124 -18.44 -19.47 6.01
C ILE A 124 -19.46 -20.59 6.22
N GLY A 125 -20.39 -20.77 5.28
CA GLY A 125 -21.39 -21.84 5.36
C GLY A 125 -22.74 -21.52 4.70
N PRO A 126 -23.74 -22.40 4.85
CA PRO A 126 -25.11 -22.16 4.39
C PRO A 126 -25.79 -21.03 5.16
N ALA A 127 -26.47 -20.12 4.45
CA ALA A 127 -27.08 -18.91 4.98
C ALA A 127 -28.48 -18.65 4.39
N GLY A 128 -29.34 -19.68 4.39
CA GLY A 128 -30.74 -19.56 3.99
C GLY A 128 -30.91 -19.03 2.55
N PRO A 129 -31.63 -17.90 2.32
CA PRO A 129 -31.82 -17.33 0.99
C PRO A 129 -30.52 -16.99 0.26
N SER A 130 -29.43 -16.69 0.98
CA SER A 130 -28.12 -16.41 0.39
C SER A 130 -27.40 -17.67 -0.09
N GLY A 131 -27.93 -18.87 0.18
CA GLY A 131 -27.26 -20.12 -0.18
C GLY A 131 -25.95 -20.28 0.58
N ASN A 132 -24.92 -20.77 -0.09
CA ASN A 132 -23.57 -20.80 0.47
C ASN A 132 -23.00 -19.38 0.45
N LEU A 133 -22.55 -18.95 1.63
CA LEU A 133 -22.10 -17.59 1.89
C LEU A 133 -20.74 -17.59 2.57
N VAL A 134 -19.84 -16.74 2.08
CA VAL A 134 -18.63 -16.32 2.81
C VAL A 134 -18.81 -14.85 3.20
N LYS A 135 -18.45 -14.48 4.42
CA LYS A 135 -18.31 -13.08 4.84
C LYS A 135 -16.88 -12.82 5.30
N ILE A 136 -16.35 -11.67 4.90
CA ILE A 136 -15.00 -11.25 5.23
C ILE A 136 -15.08 -9.88 5.91
N GLN A 137 -14.52 -9.81 7.11
CA GLN A 137 -14.32 -8.57 7.83
C GLN A 137 -13.01 -7.93 7.38
N HIS A 138 -13.11 -6.68 6.96
CA HIS A 138 -11.99 -5.83 6.56
C HIS A 138 -11.74 -4.72 7.58
N ALA A 139 -10.68 -3.96 7.34
CA ALA A 139 -10.39 -2.73 8.04
C ALA A 139 -11.52 -1.69 7.91
N GLY A 140 -11.56 -0.71 8.83
CA GLY A 140 -12.47 0.43 8.73
C GLY A 140 -13.96 0.08 8.90
N GLY A 141 -14.28 -1.02 9.60
CA GLY A 141 -15.66 -1.45 9.84
C GLY A 141 -16.37 -2.01 8.61
N ILE A 142 -15.62 -2.38 7.57
CA ILE A 142 -16.18 -2.87 6.30
C ILE A 142 -16.31 -4.39 6.32
N GLU A 143 -17.50 -4.92 6.01
CA GLU A 143 -17.76 -6.35 5.79
C GLU A 143 -18.13 -6.54 4.32
N THR A 144 -17.54 -7.56 3.66
CA THR A 144 -18.02 -8.02 2.35
C THR A 144 -18.66 -9.40 2.47
N GLY A 145 -19.67 -9.67 1.63
CA GLY A 145 -20.38 -10.94 1.58
C GLY A 145 -20.45 -11.50 0.16
N TYR A 146 -20.26 -12.81 0.03
CA TYR A 146 -20.16 -13.56 -1.22
C TYR A 146 -21.18 -14.69 -1.21
N ALA A 147 -22.37 -14.45 -1.79
CA ALA A 147 -23.50 -15.37 -1.72
C ALA A 147 -23.66 -16.23 -2.99
N HIS A 148 -24.59 -17.19 -2.91
CA HIS A 148 -24.96 -18.12 -3.98
C HIS A 148 -23.84 -19.04 -4.46
N LEU A 149 -22.78 -19.21 -3.67
CA LEU A 149 -21.63 -20.03 -4.05
C LEU A 149 -22.04 -21.48 -4.32
N SER A 150 -21.41 -22.14 -5.29
CA SER A 150 -21.60 -23.59 -5.50
C SER A 150 -20.88 -24.40 -4.43
N ARG A 151 -19.64 -23.98 -4.12
CA ARG A 151 -18.79 -24.57 -3.09
C ARG A 151 -17.79 -23.53 -2.56
N PHE A 152 -17.22 -23.82 -1.40
CA PHE A 152 -16.14 -23.04 -0.80
C PHE A 152 -14.77 -23.49 -1.33
N ALA A 153 -13.74 -22.65 -1.22
CA ALA A 153 -12.38 -23.10 -1.43
C ALA A 153 -11.94 -24.01 -0.27
N GLU A 154 -11.09 -24.98 -0.57
CA GLU A 154 -10.67 -25.99 0.40
C GLU A 154 -9.85 -25.40 1.54
N GLY A 155 -10.02 -25.94 2.75
CA GLY A 155 -9.25 -25.56 3.93
C GLY A 155 -9.64 -24.24 4.60
N LEU A 156 -10.60 -23.48 4.04
CA LEU A 156 -11.06 -22.22 4.63
C LEU A 156 -12.02 -22.44 5.80
N LYS A 157 -11.79 -21.70 6.88
CA LYS A 157 -12.63 -21.65 8.09
C LYS A 157 -12.76 -20.23 8.63
N VAL A 158 -13.74 -20.04 9.53
CA VAL A 158 -13.89 -18.78 10.28
C VAL A 158 -12.59 -18.47 11.04
N GLY A 159 -12.16 -17.22 10.99
CA GLY A 159 -10.91 -16.75 11.58
C GLY A 159 -9.69 -16.79 10.65
N ASP A 160 -9.78 -17.46 9.49
CA ASP A 160 -8.69 -17.46 8.53
C ASP A 160 -8.50 -16.07 7.91
N HIS A 161 -7.23 -15.69 7.73
CA HIS A 161 -6.86 -14.51 6.99
C HIS A 161 -6.84 -14.80 5.50
N VAL A 162 -7.36 -13.85 4.72
CA VAL A 162 -7.38 -13.93 3.26
C VAL A 162 -6.72 -12.71 2.66
N THR A 163 -5.98 -12.92 1.56
CA THR A 163 -5.35 -11.84 0.80
C THR A 163 -6.24 -11.43 -0.38
N ARG A 164 -5.93 -10.27 -0.97
CA ARG A 164 -6.65 -9.77 -2.15
C ARG A 164 -6.57 -10.78 -3.29
N LEU A 165 -7.72 -11.06 -3.92
CA LEU A 165 -7.92 -12.06 -4.99
C LEU A 165 -7.64 -13.52 -4.60
N GLN A 166 -7.38 -13.81 -3.32
CA GLN A 166 -7.36 -15.20 -2.85
C GLN A 166 -8.73 -15.83 -3.10
N THR A 167 -8.74 -17.00 -3.73
CA THR A 167 -9.99 -17.71 -4.02
C THR A 167 -10.63 -18.18 -2.72
N ILE A 168 -11.88 -17.80 -2.51
CA ILE A 168 -12.67 -18.12 -1.31
C ILE A 168 -13.83 -19.08 -1.59
N GLY A 169 -14.17 -19.23 -2.87
CA GLY A 169 -15.24 -20.12 -3.30
C GLY A 169 -15.44 -20.00 -4.80
N TYR A 170 -16.56 -20.55 -5.26
CA TYR A 170 -16.86 -20.62 -6.67
C TYR A 170 -18.32 -20.23 -6.91
N VAL A 171 -18.56 -19.51 -8.01
CA VAL A 171 -19.90 -19.08 -8.43
C VAL A 171 -20.84 -20.27 -8.51
N GLY A 172 -22.10 -20.06 -8.14
CA GLY A 172 -23.13 -21.07 -8.19
C GLY A 172 -24.51 -20.45 -8.28
N SER A 173 -25.52 -21.20 -7.87
CA SER A 173 -26.91 -20.76 -7.83
C SER A 173 -27.63 -21.33 -6.60
N THR A 174 -26.91 -21.45 -5.47
CA THR A 174 -27.48 -21.98 -4.23
C THR A 174 -28.36 -20.95 -3.53
N GLY A 175 -29.32 -21.39 -2.71
CA GLY A 175 -30.27 -20.49 -2.06
C GLY A 175 -31.31 -19.95 -3.06
N ARG A 176 -31.76 -18.71 -2.86
CA ARG A 176 -32.76 -18.07 -3.71
C ARG A 176 -32.08 -17.32 -4.86
N SER A 177 -31.77 -18.05 -5.92
CA SER A 177 -31.13 -17.55 -7.13
C SER A 177 -31.92 -17.97 -8.37
N THR A 178 -31.95 -17.13 -9.41
CA THR A 178 -32.59 -17.43 -10.71
C THR A 178 -31.65 -18.10 -11.70
N GLY A 179 -30.33 -18.05 -11.46
CA GLY A 179 -29.30 -18.65 -12.30
C GLY A 179 -27.89 -18.39 -11.77
N PRO A 180 -26.84 -18.94 -12.40
CA PRO A 180 -25.47 -18.77 -11.93
C PRO A 180 -25.02 -17.30 -11.89
N HIS A 181 -24.74 -16.80 -10.68
CA HIS A 181 -24.18 -15.47 -10.44
C HIS A 181 -23.55 -15.38 -9.05
N LEU A 182 -22.74 -14.35 -8.81
CA LEU A 182 -22.31 -13.95 -7.47
C LEU A 182 -23.14 -12.75 -7.01
N HIS A 183 -23.88 -12.90 -5.91
CA HIS A 183 -24.44 -11.75 -5.19
C HIS A 183 -23.41 -11.24 -4.19
N PHE A 184 -22.83 -10.07 -4.49
CA PHE A 184 -21.79 -9.44 -3.69
C PHE A 184 -22.35 -8.31 -2.85
N THR A 185 -22.11 -8.32 -1.54
CA THR A 185 -22.58 -7.27 -0.63
C THR A 185 -21.41 -6.56 0.03
N ALA A 186 -21.56 -5.26 0.28
CA ALA A 186 -20.66 -4.49 1.10
C ALA A 186 -21.45 -3.79 2.21
N LYS A 187 -20.93 -3.84 3.44
CA LYS A 187 -21.49 -3.15 4.61
C LYS A 187 -20.43 -2.32 5.31
N ARG A 188 -20.85 -1.19 5.87
CA ARG A 188 -20.06 -0.40 6.81
C ARG A 188 -20.91 -0.20 8.06
N ASP A 189 -20.37 -0.56 9.21
CA ASP A 189 -21.06 -0.44 10.51
C ASP A 189 -22.48 -1.06 10.50
N GLY A 190 -22.61 -2.22 9.83
CA GLY A 190 -23.87 -2.97 9.73
C GLY A 190 -24.84 -2.51 8.64
N LYS A 191 -24.59 -1.40 7.94
CA LYS A 191 -25.46 -0.90 6.85
C LYS A 191 -24.90 -1.26 5.48
N PHE A 192 -25.74 -1.81 4.61
CA PHE A 192 -25.38 -2.08 3.22
C PHE A 192 -25.19 -0.76 2.45
N PHE A 193 -24.21 -0.74 1.56
CA PHE A 193 -23.99 0.35 0.61
C PHE A 193 -23.60 -0.21 -0.75
N ASP A 194 -23.59 0.68 -1.75
CA ASP A 194 -23.20 0.32 -3.10
C ASP A 194 -21.71 -0.07 -3.15
N ALA A 195 -21.45 -1.33 -3.46
CA ALA A 195 -20.10 -1.85 -3.49
C ALA A 195 -19.25 -1.30 -4.64
N GLU A 196 -19.86 -0.70 -5.66
CA GLU A 196 -19.14 0.00 -6.73
C GLU A 196 -18.55 1.34 -6.25
N THR A 197 -19.11 1.91 -5.18
CA THR A 197 -18.57 3.10 -4.50
C THR A 197 -17.52 2.76 -3.45
N LEU A 198 -17.19 1.47 -3.29
CA LEU A 198 -16.20 1.00 -2.33
C LEU A 198 -14.80 1.49 -2.73
N ASN A 199 -14.43 2.66 -2.24
CA ASN A 199 -13.03 3.03 -2.14
C ASN A 199 -12.48 2.58 -0.79
N LEU A 200 -11.49 1.70 -0.83
CA LEU A 200 -10.81 1.20 0.37
C LEU A 200 -9.57 2.03 0.73
N ASP A 201 -9.21 3.03 -0.08
CA ASP A 201 -8.12 3.95 0.22
C ASP A 201 -8.44 4.72 1.51
N GLY A 202 -7.73 4.40 2.59
CA GLY A 202 -8.05 4.96 3.90
C GLY A 202 -7.04 4.60 4.98
N MET A 203 -7.29 5.10 6.20
CA MET A 203 -6.47 4.81 7.37
C MET A 203 -7.15 3.75 8.24
N ARG A 204 -6.56 2.56 8.34
CA ARG A 204 -6.93 1.57 9.36
C ARG A 204 -6.36 2.03 10.69
N VAL A 205 -7.23 2.27 11.68
CA VAL A 205 -6.80 2.58 13.05
C VAL A 205 -6.94 1.33 13.92
N LEU A 206 -5.94 1.07 14.77
CA LEU A 206 -6.01 -0.03 15.74
C LEU A 206 -7.22 0.13 16.67
N PRO A 207 -8.02 -0.93 16.86
CA PRO A 207 -9.09 -0.94 17.84
C PRO A 207 -8.56 -0.58 19.23
N PRO A 208 -9.34 0.12 20.07
CA PRO A 208 -8.92 0.48 21.43
C PRO A 208 -8.41 -0.71 22.25
N SER A 209 -9.05 -1.87 22.10
CA SER A 209 -8.68 -3.12 22.78
C SER A 209 -7.28 -3.65 22.44
N GLN A 210 -6.66 -3.18 21.35
CA GLN A 210 -5.34 -3.63 20.90
C GLN A 210 -4.25 -2.56 21.10
N ARG A 211 -4.60 -1.36 21.59
CA ARG A 211 -3.65 -0.24 21.70
C ARG A 211 -2.59 -0.47 22.78
N ASP A 212 -2.97 -1.10 23.89
CA ASP A 212 -2.03 -1.37 24.99
C ASP A 212 -0.98 -2.40 24.59
N ASP A 213 -1.39 -3.46 23.89
CA ASP A 213 -0.46 -4.46 23.36
C ASP A 213 0.40 -3.88 22.24
N PHE A 214 -0.18 -3.06 21.37
CA PHE A 214 0.59 -2.32 20.37
C PHE A 214 1.64 -1.39 21.00
N ALA A 215 1.31 -0.71 22.10
CA ALA A 215 2.24 0.17 22.80
C ALA A 215 3.48 -0.59 23.33
N LYS A 216 3.30 -1.83 23.80
CA LYS A 216 4.42 -2.70 24.22
C LYS A 216 5.31 -3.08 23.03
N VAL A 217 4.70 -3.47 21.91
CA VAL A 217 5.42 -3.82 20.67
C VAL A 217 6.18 -2.61 20.14
N LYS A 218 5.54 -1.44 20.12
CA LYS A 218 6.15 -0.17 19.76
C LYS A 218 7.36 0.14 20.63
N ALA A 219 7.22 0.09 21.96
CA ALA A 219 8.31 0.37 22.88
C ALA A 219 9.52 -0.57 22.69
N LYS A 220 9.26 -1.86 22.44
CA LYS A 220 10.30 -2.84 22.10
C LYS A 220 11.06 -2.44 20.84
N TYR A 221 10.35 -2.11 19.76
CA TYR A 221 10.98 -1.77 18.49
C TYR A 221 11.61 -0.38 18.48
N ASP A 222 11.11 0.56 19.26
CA ASP A 222 11.76 1.85 19.49
C ASP A 222 13.15 1.64 20.09
N ALA A 223 13.26 0.86 21.17
CA ALA A 223 14.55 0.57 21.79
C ALA A 223 15.54 -0.09 20.82
N LEU A 224 15.06 -1.00 19.96
CA LEU A 224 15.89 -1.63 18.93
C LEU A 224 16.34 -0.63 17.87
N LEU A 225 15.41 0.14 17.28
CA LEU A 225 15.72 1.16 16.27
C LEU A 225 16.65 2.25 16.79
N ASP A 226 16.54 2.62 18.07
CA ASP A 226 17.40 3.60 18.73
C ASP A 226 18.80 3.04 19.01
N SER A 227 18.94 1.72 19.17
CA SER A 227 20.24 1.06 19.35
C SER A 227 21.08 0.99 18.07
N ILE A 228 20.45 1.12 16.89
CA ILE A 228 21.14 1.10 15.60
C ILE A 228 21.83 2.45 15.39
N PRO A 229 23.17 2.53 15.32
CA PRO A 229 23.85 3.78 15.04
C PRO A 229 23.49 4.29 13.64
N ALA A 230 23.26 5.60 13.50
CA ALA A 230 23.08 6.17 12.16
C ALA A 230 24.42 6.08 11.40
N PRO A 231 24.44 5.69 10.11
CA PRO A 231 25.64 5.80 9.30
C PRO A 231 26.12 7.25 9.35
N GLN A 232 27.42 7.45 9.63
CA GLN A 232 28.01 8.78 9.54
C GLN A 232 27.75 9.32 8.13
N PRO A 233 27.41 10.61 7.97
CA PRO A 233 27.26 11.20 6.64
C PRO A 233 28.51 10.87 5.83
N LEU A 234 28.35 10.30 4.62
CA LEU A 234 29.49 10.13 3.71
C LEU A 234 30.21 11.48 3.67
N ALA A 235 31.45 11.51 4.17
CA ALA A 235 32.30 12.68 4.03
C ALA A 235 32.24 13.09 2.56
N ALA A 236 32.01 14.39 2.31
CA ALA A 236 32.04 14.93 0.96
C ALA A 236 33.31 14.38 0.26
N PRO A 237 33.22 13.92 -1.00
CA PRO A 237 34.40 13.43 -1.69
C PRO A 237 35.48 14.52 -1.59
N PRO A 238 36.75 14.16 -1.29
CA PRO A 238 37.80 15.15 -1.20
C PRO A 238 37.80 15.96 -2.49
N THR A 239 37.69 17.28 -2.35
CA THR A 239 37.81 18.21 -3.46
C THR A 239 39.12 17.88 -4.17
N GLU A 240 39.04 17.34 -5.39
CA GLU A 240 40.24 17.09 -6.20
C GLU A 240 40.99 18.43 -6.32
N PRO A 241 42.29 18.49 -5.98
CA PRO A 241 43.08 19.67 -6.28
C PRO A 241 43.17 19.82 -7.79
N ALA A 242 42.91 21.03 -8.28
CA ALA A 242 43.00 21.40 -9.68
C ALA A 242 44.31 20.87 -10.31
N SER A 243 44.17 19.92 -11.25
CA SER A 243 45.27 19.40 -12.03
C SER A 243 45.89 20.51 -12.88
N ALA A 244 47.13 20.86 -12.56
CA ALA A 244 47.98 21.69 -13.40
C ALA A 244 48.33 20.92 -14.68
N THR A 245 47.93 21.45 -15.82
CA THR A 245 48.30 20.96 -17.16
C THR A 245 49.79 21.19 -17.36
N THR A 246 50.57 20.11 -17.53
CA THR A 246 51.95 20.21 -18.04
C THR A 246 51.96 19.73 -19.48
N GLU A 247 52.42 20.67 -20.31
CA GLU A 247 52.67 20.67 -21.74
C GLU A 247 53.66 19.58 -22.17
N SER A 248 53.39 18.90 -23.29
CA SER A 248 54.38 18.18 -24.09
C SER A 248 53.85 17.98 -25.52
N ALA A 249 54.58 18.53 -26.49
CA ALA A 249 54.46 18.35 -27.94
C ALA A 249 55.87 17.97 -28.48
N PRO A 250 56.08 17.68 -29.78
CA PRO A 250 55.36 16.86 -30.79
C PRO A 250 56.32 15.82 -31.45
N PRO A 251 55.98 15.15 -32.58
CA PRO A 251 56.33 15.67 -33.94
C PRO A 251 55.23 15.38 -35.01
N ASP A 252 54.90 16.31 -35.91
CA ASP A 252 55.45 16.60 -37.26
C ASP A 252 55.09 15.60 -38.38
N GLU A 253 54.19 16.02 -39.29
CA GLU A 253 54.30 16.03 -40.77
C GLU A 253 52.93 16.44 -41.40
N GLY A 254 52.90 17.55 -42.19
CA GLY A 254 51.70 18.17 -42.80
C GLY A 254 51.38 17.70 -44.24
N PRO A 255 50.89 18.56 -45.16
CA PRO A 255 49.89 19.63 -45.06
C PRO A 255 48.76 19.48 -46.12
N ASP A 256 47.64 20.20 -45.99
CA ASP A 256 46.93 20.84 -47.12
C ASP A 256 45.77 21.74 -46.61
N GLU A 257 45.73 22.96 -47.15
CA GLU A 257 44.84 24.11 -46.90
C GLU A 257 43.76 24.19 -48.02
N PRO A 258 42.85 25.19 -48.10
CA PRO A 258 41.88 25.71 -47.14
C PRO A 258 40.45 25.79 -47.77
N ASP A 259 39.43 26.19 -46.99
CA ASP A 259 38.45 27.21 -47.43
C ASP A 259 37.56 27.68 -46.26
N GLU A 260 37.67 28.97 -45.96
CA GLU A 260 36.73 29.83 -45.22
C GLU A 260 35.92 30.68 -46.26
N PRO A 261 34.93 31.55 -45.94
CA PRO A 261 34.61 32.19 -44.64
C PRO A 261 33.10 32.32 -44.26
N GLU A 262 32.86 32.56 -42.95
CA GLU A 262 32.12 33.67 -42.26
C GLU A 262 31.01 34.53 -42.96
N PRO A 263 30.27 35.47 -42.28
CA PRO A 263 30.05 35.76 -40.83
C PRO A 263 28.63 36.27 -40.41
N ALA A 264 28.53 36.67 -39.12
CA ALA A 264 27.81 37.84 -38.56
C ALA A 264 26.31 37.71 -38.17
N ALA A 265 25.74 38.33 -37.13
CA ALA A 265 26.20 39.28 -36.09
C ALA A 265 25.15 39.35 -34.93
N ALA A 266 25.57 39.84 -33.75
CA ALA A 266 24.77 40.24 -32.57
C ALA A 266 24.03 41.61 -32.81
N PRO A 267 23.31 42.33 -31.87
CA PRO A 267 23.61 42.53 -30.42
C PRO A 267 22.43 42.80 -29.40
N GLU A 268 22.76 42.62 -28.11
CA GLU A 268 22.53 43.39 -26.83
C GLU A 268 21.25 44.20 -26.39
N THR A 269 20.72 43.84 -25.18
CA THR A 269 20.38 44.64 -23.93
C THR A 269 19.16 45.64 -23.84
N PRO A 270 18.74 46.24 -22.66
CA PRO A 270 18.72 45.88 -21.21
C PRO A 270 17.42 46.28 -20.37
N ARG A 271 17.41 45.98 -19.04
CA ARG A 271 17.02 46.85 -17.85
C ARG A 271 15.71 46.62 -17.01
N ALA A 272 15.93 46.17 -15.75
CA ALA A 272 15.43 46.54 -14.40
C ALA A 272 13.96 46.91 -14.04
N ALA A 273 13.43 46.34 -12.93
CA ALA A 273 13.12 47.02 -11.63
C ALA A 273 12.11 46.23 -10.73
N ALA A 274 12.32 46.26 -9.39
CA ALA A 274 11.39 45.87 -8.29
C ALA A 274 10.94 47.15 -7.52
N PRO A 275 9.88 47.18 -6.65
CA PRO A 275 9.87 46.53 -5.32
C PRO A 275 8.48 46.05 -4.75
N GLU A 276 8.53 45.40 -3.58
CA GLU A 276 7.44 44.77 -2.78
C GLU A 276 6.47 45.75 -2.05
N PRO A 277 5.39 45.23 -1.42
CA PRO A 277 5.43 45.11 0.05
C PRO A 277 4.89 43.79 0.66
N THR A 278 5.38 43.55 1.87
CA THR A 278 5.35 42.39 2.82
C THR A 278 3.97 41.95 3.34
N PRO A 279 3.80 40.69 3.83
CA PRO A 279 2.51 39.99 3.88
C PRO A 279 1.84 39.95 5.27
N ALA A 280 0.53 39.67 5.26
CA ALA A 280 -0.23 39.25 6.42
C ALA A 280 0.03 37.77 6.75
N ALA A 281 0.24 37.49 8.04
CA ALA A 281 0.54 36.16 8.56
C ALA A 281 -0.63 35.16 8.41
N PRO A 282 -0.37 33.89 8.04
CA PRO A 282 -1.31 32.80 8.24
C PRO A 282 -1.03 31.97 9.51
N ALA A 283 -2.14 31.54 10.11
CA ALA A 283 -2.26 30.65 11.27
C ALA A 283 -1.74 29.21 10.98
N PRO A 284 -1.56 28.35 12.01
CA PRO A 284 -0.69 27.18 11.94
C PRO A 284 -1.25 26.07 11.04
N GLN A 285 -0.42 25.62 10.10
CA GLN A 285 -0.69 24.47 9.23
C GLN A 285 -0.48 23.16 10.03
N ASN A 286 -1.57 22.44 10.28
CA ASN A 286 -1.52 21.05 10.70
C ASN A 286 -1.00 20.19 9.53
N GLY A 287 0.26 19.74 9.63
CA GLY A 287 0.89 18.89 8.62
C GLY A 287 0.18 17.54 8.47
N ASN A 288 -0.08 17.16 7.22
CA ASN A 288 -0.61 15.84 6.87
C ASN A 288 0.49 14.79 7.11
N PRO A 289 0.24 13.70 7.85
CA PRO A 289 1.23 12.66 8.07
C PRO A 289 1.55 11.92 6.77
N ILE A 290 2.85 11.68 6.52
CA ILE A 290 3.40 10.97 5.38
C ILE A 290 3.62 9.50 5.77
N TYR A 291 3.19 8.54 4.95
CA TYR A 291 3.32 7.10 5.23
C TYR A 291 4.00 6.36 4.06
N LEU A 292 4.65 5.22 4.33
CA LEU A 292 5.20 4.30 3.32
C LEU A 292 4.10 3.35 2.79
N THR A 293 4.14 3.01 1.50
CA THR A 293 3.12 2.16 0.85
C THR A 293 3.41 0.67 1.04
N ASP A 294 2.42 -0.20 0.78
CA ASP A 294 2.63 -1.67 0.77
C ASP A 294 3.62 -2.10 -0.33
N LYS A 295 3.68 -1.36 -1.45
CA LYS A 295 4.64 -1.60 -2.53
C LYS A 295 6.07 -1.34 -2.06
N ASP A 296 6.25 -0.34 -1.21
CA ASP A 296 7.55 -0.02 -0.61
C ASP A 296 7.99 -1.08 0.39
N LEU A 297 7.06 -1.50 1.25
CA LEU A 297 7.30 -2.56 2.22
C LEU A 297 7.63 -3.89 1.52
N GLN A 298 6.99 -4.19 0.37
CA GLN A 298 7.32 -5.36 -0.44
C GLN A 298 8.65 -5.23 -1.17
N LYS A 299 8.99 -4.06 -1.70
CA LYS A 299 10.31 -3.81 -2.32
C LYS A 299 11.43 -4.06 -1.32
N LEU A 300 11.30 -3.58 -0.09
CA LEU A 300 12.25 -3.83 1.01
C LEU A 300 12.39 -5.33 1.36
N GLN A 301 11.32 -6.11 1.17
CA GLN A 301 11.34 -7.57 1.33
C GLN A 301 11.94 -8.31 0.13
N SER A 302 11.99 -7.68 -1.06
CA SER A 302 12.49 -8.30 -2.30
C SER A 302 13.92 -7.89 -2.68
N THR A 303 14.50 -6.87 -2.03
CA THR A 303 15.85 -6.35 -2.33
C THR A 303 16.92 -6.82 -1.35
N SER A 304 16.70 -7.86 -0.55
CA SER A 304 17.65 -8.30 0.46
C SER A 304 17.96 -9.80 0.34
N ASP A 305 19.01 -10.09 -0.44
CA ASP A 305 20.00 -11.10 -0.06
C ASP A 305 20.56 -10.73 1.35
N ASP A 306 20.90 -11.75 2.14
CA ASP A 306 21.73 -11.71 3.37
C ASP A 306 21.23 -11.05 4.68
N GLY A 307 21.02 -11.89 5.71
CA GLY A 307 21.22 -11.63 7.15
C GLY A 307 20.10 -11.99 8.14
N GLU A 308 20.46 -12.39 9.36
CA GLU A 308 19.57 -12.49 10.53
C GLU A 308 19.83 -11.28 11.42
N VAL A 309 18.91 -11.06 12.37
CA VAL A 309 18.75 -9.84 13.17
C VAL A 309 19.97 -9.60 14.08
N ALA A 310 20.84 -8.69 13.68
CA ALA A 310 21.68 -7.89 14.57
C ALA A 310 20.98 -6.52 14.78
N PRO A 311 21.27 -5.75 15.85
CA PRO A 311 20.78 -4.38 15.94
C PRO A 311 21.09 -3.60 14.67
#